data_AF-A0A3Q0H9V7-F1
#
_entry.id   AF-A0A3Q0H9V7-F1
#
_cell.length_a   1.000
_cell.length_b   1.000
_cell.length_c   1.000
_cell.angle_alpha   90.00
_cell.angle_beta   90.00
_cell.angle_gamma   90.00
#
_symmetry.space_group_name_H-M   'P 1'
#
loop_
_entity.id
_entity.type
_entity.pdbx_description
1 polymer ?
#
loop_
_entity_poly.entity_id
_entity_poly.type
_entity_poly.pdbx_seq_one_letter_code
_entity_poly.pdbx_strand_id
1 'polypeptide(L)'
;MNTLFLLLLVLLFSKDFSGVDGKKWKGEGTTPNLDSIIIGRCYEYIRTVNPAVGEKNCSELLEAFKKAFMNKDPCNILPSDYELFINLSQHSIPPNKSLFWENNQFLVSSYAARTRRYMPLGDTLIGAFGDLLNWCGQANNTEVDDSCPTTEECENNAVESFWRIASINYAKQSSGIIHVMLNGSAAGGAYPVKGFFADFEIPNLQKERISQIEIWVMDDIGGPDLDSCGKGSVKILEARLKEMGYDITCIDNYKSVLFLLCLDHPDHPSCPVVSNKDCLKIWETLQDAFMYKNPCNITTDDYQPLMDLARHPVPCNKSLFWSKTNELVHRYTKVDHNFLTLEDTLLGYIADQVSWCGDPASPGINYESCPKWTECESNPSTVYWKMASKMFAEEACGVVQVMLNGSIDAGAFRSSSIFGSVEIFNLDPNKVSTIQIWLMHNIGGPKRDSCTGYSITRLKSILEERNFIVSCEDNYRPVWLFQCASEPGHEDCRLCFCGVQ
;
A
#
# COMPACT_ATOMS: atom_id res chain seq x y z
N MET A 1 37.66 65.39 27.12
CA MET A 1 38.77 64.49 26.72
C MET A 1 38.41 63.03 27.04
N ASN A 2 37.27 62.53 26.53
CA ASN A 2 36.89 61.11 26.71
C ASN A 2 35.86 60.57 25.68
N THR A 3 35.58 61.31 24.60
CA THR A 3 34.62 60.87 23.56
C THR A 3 35.27 60.72 22.18
N LEU A 4 36.52 61.18 22.00
CA LEU A 4 37.27 61.00 20.76
C LEU A 4 38.10 59.70 20.72
N PHE A 5 38.30 59.04 21.87
CA PHE A 5 39.10 57.81 21.99
C PHE A 5 38.28 56.54 21.74
N LEU A 6 36.95 56.58 21.92
CA LEU A 6 36.08 55.43 21.64
C LEU A 6 35.77 55.23 20.15
N LEU A 7 35.77 56.31 19.34
CA LEU A 7 35.50 56.23 17.90
C LEU A 7 36.70 55.69 17.10
N LEU A 8 37.94 55.80 17.62
CA LEU A 8 39.12 55.20 17.00
C LEU A 8 39.28 53.70 17.32
N LEU A 9 38.68 53.19 18.41
CA LEU A 9 38.67 51.75 18.71
C LEU A 9 37.61 50.99 17.89
N VAL A 10 36.50 51.63 17.50
CA VAL A 10 35.47 50.99 16.67
C VAL A 10 35.89 50.89 15.19
N LEU A 11 36.73 51.81 14.71
CA LEU A 11 37.29 51.75 13.34
C LEU A 11 38.53 50.84 13.21
N LEU A 12 39.06 50.30 14.31
CA LEU A 12 40.14 49.31 14.32
C LEU A 12 39.65 47.86 14.47
N PHE A 13 38.34 47.65 14.64
CA PHE A 13 37.69 46.32 14.59
C PHE A 13 36.87 46.11 13.30
N SER A 14 37.17 46.86 12.23
CA SER A 14 36.54 46.69 10.90
C SER A 14 37.51 46.12 9.85
N LYS A 15 38.61 45.50 10.28
CA LYS A 15 39.44 44.67 9.40
C LYS A 15 39.49 43.25 9.95
N ASP A 16 39.19 42.33 9.05
CA ASP A 16 39.39 40.89 9.12
C ASP A 16 38.32 40.07 9.87
N PHE A 17 37.07 40.18 9.39
CA PHE A 17 36.16 39.02 9.30
C PHE A 17 35.66 38.83 7.86
N SER A 18 36.56 38.96 6.87
CA SER A 18 36.51 38.05 5.73
C SER A 18 37.18 36.76 6.20
N GLY A 19 36.44 35.96 6.97
CA GLY A 19 36.76 34.54 7.07
C GLY A 19 36.75 34.02 5.65
N VAL A 20 37.94 33.77 5.11
CA VAL A 20 38.13 32.97 3.91
C VAL A 20 37.46 31.65 4.24
N ASP A 21 36.25 31.44 3.73
CA ASP A 21 35.60 30.15 3.82
C ASP A 21 36.45 29.23 2.94
N GLY A 22 37.41 28.53 3.56
CA GLY A 22 38.43 27.71 2.90
C GLY A 22 37.86 26.47 2.22
N LYS A 23 36.55 26.45 1.95
CA LYS A 23 35.83 25.40 1.24
C LYS A 23 36.03 25.57 -0.26
N LYS A 24 36.39 24.47 -0.91
CA LYS A 24 36.63 24.43 -2.35
C LYS A 24 35.31 24.49 -3.14
N TRP A 25 34.22 24.00 -2.56
CA TRP A 25 32.91 23.90 -3.19
C TRP A 25 31.81 24.50 -2.31
N LYS A 26 30.69 24.89 -2.93
CA LYS A 26 29.53 25.46 -2.21
C LYS A 26 28.63 24.42 -1.56
N GLY A 27 28.65 23.17 -2.03
CA GLY A 27 27.83 22.10 -1.50
C GLY A 27 28.34 21.62 -0.14
N GLU A 28 27.48 20.87 0.56
CA GLU A 28 27.88 20.19 1.80
C GLU A 28 29.06 19.25 1.53
N GLY A 29 29.84 18.95 2.57
CA GLY A 29 30.92 17.97 2.47
C GLY A 29 30.40 16.54 2.46
N THR A 30 31.33 15.60 2.37
CA THR A 30 31.00 14.18 2.51
C THR A 30 30.44 13.88 3.89
N THR A 31 29.36 13.09 3.96
CA THR A 31 28.70 12.75 5.23
C THR A 31 29.68 12.05 6.19
N PRO A 32 29.83 12.51 7.43
CA PRO A 32 30.71 11.86 8.41
C PRO A 32 30.33 10.39 8.65
N ASN A 33 31.33 9.52 8.74
CA ASN A 33 31.17 8.07 8.92
C ASN A 33 30.40 7.38 7.76
N LEU A 34 30.51 7.90 6.53
CA LEU A 34 29.86 7.37 5.33
C LEU A 34 29.95 5.85 5.23
N ASP A 35 31.16 5.29 5.34
CA ASP A 35 31.40 3.84 5.24
C ASP A 35 30.58 3.04 6.27
N SER A 36 30.54 3.50 7.53
CA SER A 36 29.78 2.82 8.59
C SER A 36 28.28 2.92 8.40
N ILE A 37 27.79 4.08 7.95
CA ILE A 37 26.37 4.29 7.65
C ILE A 37 25.94 3.36 6.51
N ILE A 38 26.68 3.34 5.40
CA ILE A 38 26.37 2.52 4.24
C ILE A 38 26.39 1.03 4.58
N ILE A 39 27.42 0.56 5.30
CA ILE A 39 27.50 -0.84 5.75
C ILE A 39 26.32 -1.20 6.66
N GLY A 40 25.98 -0.32 7.61
CA GLY A 40 24.84 -0.52 8.49
C GLY A 40 23.53 -0.64 7.72
N ARG A 41 23.27 0.29 6.80
CA ARG A 41 22.07 0.28 5.93
C ARG A 41 22.01 -0.96 5.04
N CYS A 42 23.13 -1.39 4.48
CA CYS A 42 23.18 -2.60 3.67
C CYS A 42 22.79 -3.84 4.48
N TYR A 43 23.36 -4.02 5.68
CA TYR A 43 23.02 -5.15 6.54
C TYR A 43 21.58 -5.09 7.05
N GLU A 44 21.10 -3.91 7.46
CA GLU A 44 19.69 -3.71 7.82
C GLU A 44 18.79 -4.10 6.64
N TYR A 45 19.11 -3.65 5.43
CA TYR A 45 18.29 -3.94 4.26
C TYR A 45 18.16 -5.44 3.97
N ILE A 46 19.29 -6.15 3.87
CA ILE A 46 19.29 -7.57 3.48
C ILE A 46 18.84 -8.51 4.60
N ARG A 47 18.89 -8.08 5.87
CA ARG A 47 18.51 -8.93 7.01
C ARG A 47 17.13 -8.61 7.59
N THR A 48 16.68 -7.35 7.54
CA THR A 48 15.46 -6.91 8.25
C THR A 48 14.41 -6.29 7.34
N VAL A 49 14.81 -5.50 6.34
CA VAL A 49 13.86 -4.78 5.47
C VAL A 49 13.34 -5.69 4.36
N ASN A 50 14.23 -6.31 3.59
CA ASN A 50 13.86 -7.18 2.48
C ASN A 50 14.76 -8.43 2.41
N PRO A 51 14.52 -9.44 3.28
CA PRO A 51 15.30 -10.68 3.29
C PRO A 51 15.24 -11.48 1.97
N ALA A 52 14.23 -11.23 1.13
CA ALA A 52 14.06 -11.92 -0.15
C ALA A 52 15.15 -11.56 -1.18
N VAL A 53 15.90 -10.47 -0.96
CA VAL A 53 17.08 -10.10 -1.76
C VAL A 53 18.18 -11.17 -1.72
N GLY A 54 18.21 -11.97 -0.64
CA GLY A 54 19.23 -12.98 -0.41
C GLY A 54 20.55 -12.37 0.07
N GLU A 55 21.59 -13.20 0.12
CA GLU A 55 22.90 -12.75 0.58
C GLU A 55 23.57 -11.84 -0.45
N LYS A 56 23.99 -10.66 0.02
CA LYS A 56 24.81 -9.69 -0.72
C LYS A 56 26.05 -9.37 0.12
N ASN A 57 27.19 -9.22 -0.53
CA ASN A 57 28.42 -8.86 0.15
C ASN A 57 28.49 -7.34 0.35
N CYS A 58 28.06 -6.86 1.52
CA CYS A 58 28.01 -5.42 1.82
C CYS A 58 29.37 -4.73 1.72
N SER A 59 30.47 -5.43 2.04
CA SER A 59 31.82 -4.88 1.88
C SER A 59 32.17 -4.70 0.40
N GLU A 60 31.85 -5.68 -0.44
CA GLU A 60 32.07 -5.59 -1.90
C GLU A 60 31.23 -4.49 -2.53
N LEU A 61 29.97 -4.33 -2.08
CA LEU A 61 29.10 -3.24 -2.51
C LEU A 61 29.68 -1.87 -2.13
N LEU A 62 30.16 -1.70 -0.90
CA LEU A 62 30.80 -0.47 -0.46
C LEU A 62 32.04 -0.15 -1.30
N GLU A 63 32.90 -1.13 -1.56
CA GLU A 63 34.09 -0.93 -2.40
C GLU A 63 33.72 -0.55 -3.84
N ALA A 64 32.72 -1.22 -4.43
CA ALA A 64 32.23 -0.87 -5.76
C ALA A 64 31.65 0.55 -5.81
N PHE A 65 30.90 0.95 -4.78
CA PHE A 65 30.36 2.30 -4.64
C PHE A 65 31.47 3.36 -4.52
N LYS A 66 32.46 3.14 -3.65
CA LYS A 66 33.60 4.06 -3.44
C LYS A 66 34.46 4.19 -4.69
N LYS A 67 34.71 3.09 -5.40
CA LYS A 67 35.49 3.08 -6.64
C LYS A 67 34.94 4.02 -7.72
N ALA A 68 33.64 4.33 -7.68
CA ALA A 68 33.03 5.23 -8.64
C ALA A 68 33.54 6.68 -8.54
N PHE A 69 33.91 7.15 -7.34
CA PHE A 69 34.24 8.56 -7.09
C PHE A 69 35.57 8.81 -6.38
N MET A 70 36.09 7.83 -5.62
CA MET A 70 37.36 7.98 -4.89
C MET A 70 38.54 8.14 -5.83
N ASN A 71 39.49 9.01 -5.48
CA ASN A 71 40.67 9.38 -6.28
C ASN A 71 40.35 9.91 -7.70
N LYS A 72 39.11 10.36 -7.95
CA LYS A 72 38.70 10.99 -9.21
C LYS A 72 38.43 12.47 -9.01
N ASP A 73 38.46 13.23 -10.11
CA ASP A 73 38.02 14.62 -10.10
C ASP A 73 36.51 14.67 -9.75
N PRO A 74 36.11 15.40 -8.68
CA PRO A 74 34.71 15.53 -8.26
C PRO A 74 33.75 16.04 -9.33
N CYS A 75 34.26 16.65 -10.40
CA CYS A 75 33.46 17.15 -11.54
C CYS A 75 33.59 16.31 -12.81
N ASN A 76 34.22 15.14 -12.74
CA ASN A 76 34.33 14.21 -13.87
C ASN A 76 33.91 12.79 -13.45
N ILE A 77 32.80 12.70 -12.74
CA ILE A 77 32.14 11.44 -12.41
C ILE A 77 30.97 11.25 -13.36
N LEU A 78 30.85 10.07 -13.95
CA LEU A 78 29.77 9.73 -14.88
C LEU A 78 28.86 8.67 -14.28
N PRO A 79 27.59 8.59 -14.72
CA PRO A 79 26.68 7.51 -14.30
C PRO A 79 27.29 6.12 -14.52
N SER A 80 28.06 5.92 -15.60
CA SER A 80 28.72 4.66 -15.93
C SER A 80 29.78 4.22 -14.90
N ASP A 81 30.35 5.16 -14.13
CA ASP A 81 31.32 4.81 -13.07
C ASP A 81 30.70 3.96 -11.96
N TYR A 82 29.38 4.04 -11.79
CA TYR A 82 28.62 3.29 -10.79
C TYR A 82 28.07 1.94 -11.33
N GLU A 83 28.32 1.57 -12.59
CA GLU A 83 27.75 0.35 -13.20
C GLU A 83 28.08 -0.93 -12.41
N LEU A 84 29.31 -1.06 -11.92
CA LEU A 84 29.71 -2.22 -11.10
C LEU A 84 28.87 -2.31 -9.82
N PHE A 85 28.68 -1.18 -9.13
CA PHE A 85 27.85 -1.12 -7.94
C PHE A 85 26.40 -1.49 -8.25
N ILE A 86 25.83 -0.94 -9.32
CA ILE A 86 24.45 -1.23 -9.74
C ILE A 86 24.26 -2.72 -10.04
N ASN A 87 25.18 -3.33 -10.79
CA ASN A 87 25.09 -4.75 -11.13
C ASN A 87 25.16 -5.67 -9.89
N LEU A 88 26.00 -5.33 -8.91
CA LEU A 88 26.13 -6.12 -7.68
C LEU A 88 24.92 -5.94 -6.74
N SER A 89 24.39 -4.72 -6.63
CA SER A 89 23.30 -4.37 -5.72
C SER A 89 21.90 -4.66 -6.28
N GLN A 90 21.77 -4.85 -7.58
CA GLN A 90 20.50 -5.09 -8.25
C GLN A 90 19.72 -6.27 -7.63
N HIS A 91 18.42 -6.03 -7.44
CA HIS A 91 17.42 -6.99 -7.00
C HIS A 91 16.06 -6.66 -7.63
N SER A 92 15.13 -7.61 -7.64
CA SER A 92 13.79 -7.39 -8.19
C SER A 92 12.98 -6.40 -7.34
N ILE A 93 12.15 -5.62 -8.02
CA ILE A 93 11.11 -4.77 -7.41
C ILE A 93 9.77 -5.50 -7.61
N PRO A 94 8.98 -5.78 -6.56
CA PRO A 94 7.70 -6.46 -6.72
C PRO A 94 6.74 -5.66 -7.63
N PRO A 95 5.93 -6.32 -8.47
CA PRO A 95 4.92 -5.63 -9.27
C PRO A 95 3.99 -4.77 -8.41
N ASN A 96 3.53 -3.64 -8.96
CA ASN A 96 2.62 -2.69 -8.31
C ASN A 96 3.20 -1.96 -7.07
N LYS A 97 4.49 -2.13 -6.76
CA LYS A 97 5.11 -1.50 -5.57
C LYS A 97 5.97 -0.28 -5.89
N SER A 98 6.29 -0.01 -7.15
CA SER A 98 7.10 1.16 -7.51
C SER A 98 6.34 2.46 -7.21
N LEU A 99 7.03 3.39 -6.55
CA LEU A 99 6.52 4.71 -6.16
C LEU A 99 7.56 5.78 -6.50
N PHE A 100 7.32 6.46 -7.62
CA PHE A 100 8.09 7.62 -8.08
C PHE A 100 7.58 8.88 -7.38
N TRP A 101 8.38 9.93 -7.34
CA TRP A 101 7.95 11.16 -6.67
C TRP A 101 8.75 12.39 -7.10
N GLU A 102 8.15 13.56 -6.90
CA GLU A 102 8.79 14.86 -7.02
C GLU A 102 8.34 15.74 -5.84
N ASN A 103 9.28 16.49 -5.23
CA ASN A 103 9.03 17.43 -4.13
C ASN A 103 8.30 16.84 -2.90
N ASN A 104 8.43 15.54 -2.63
CA ASN A 104 7.67 14.81 -1.60
C ASN A 104 8.46 13.73 -0.83
N GLN A 105 9.80 13.81 -0.79
CA GLN A 105 10.67 12.75 -0.26
C GLN A 105 10.21 12.18 1.10
N PHE A 106 10.02 13.04 2.10
CA PHE A 106 9.71 12.61 3.46
C PHE A 106 8.31 12.00 3.59
N LEU A 107 7.34 12.53 2.84
CA LEU A 107 5.98 11.99 2.79
C LEU A 107 6.00 10.60 2.14
N VAL A 108 6.76 10.45 1.05
CA VAL A 108 6.96 9.18 0.35
C VAL A 108 7.62 8.15 1.26
N SER A 109 8.72 8.48 1.93
CA SER A 109 9.41 7.58 2.86
C SER A 109 8.48 7.15 4.02
N SER A 110 7.72 8.09 4.58
CA SER A 110 6.76 7.83 5.66
C SER A 110 5.60 6.93 5.20
N TYR A 111 5.08 7.18 4.00
CA TYR A 111 3.98 6.43 3.44
C TYR A 111 4.40 5.03 2.96
N ALA A 112 5.57 4.90 2.33
CA ALA A 112 6.15 3.62 1.89
C ALA A 112 6.37 2.65 3.07
N ALA A 113 6.66 3.21 4.25
CA ALA A 113 6.84 2.47 5.51
C ALA A 113 7.88 1.36 5.39
N ARG A 114 9.06 1.69 4.84
CA ARG A 114 10.20 0.78 4.62
C ARG A 114 9.81 -0.43 3.80
N THR A 115 9.43 -0.23 2.54
CA THR A 115 8.98 -1.28 1.59
C THR A 115 7.65 -1.99 1.92
N ARG A 116 7.05 -1.78 3.10
CA ARG A 116 5.81 -2.49 3.50
C ARG A 116 4.63 -2.14 2.58
N ARG A 117 4.41 -0.84 2.33
CA ARG A 117 3.33 -0.38 1.46
C ARG A 117 3.78 -0.27 0.01
N TYR A 118 4.86 0.46 -0.23
CA TYR A 118 5.46 0.74 -1.53
C TYR A 118 6.98 0.72 -1.40
N MET A 119 7.69 0.59 -2.52
CA MET A 119 9.15 0.54 -2.59
C MET A 119 9.64 1.67 -3.50
N PRO A 120 9.68 2.93 -3.03
CA PRO A 120 10.33 4.04 -3.74
C PRO A 120 11.82 3.76 -3.93
N LEU A 121 12.50 4.50 -4.82
CA LEU A 121 13.92 4.30 -5.10
C LEU A 121 14.79 4.33 -3.82
N GLY A 122 14.55 5.28 -2.91
CA GLY A 122 15.26 5.36 -1.62
C GLY A 122 15.11 4.13 -0.72
N ASP A 123 14.03 3.36 -0.88
CA ASP A 123 13.74 2.12 -0.15
C ASP A 123 14.26 0.86 -0.90
N THR A 124 15.04 1.02 -1.96
CA THR A 124 15.77 -0.09 -2.61
C THR A 124 17.17 -0.24 -2.01
N LEU A 125 17.83 -1.39 -2.21
CA LEU A 125 19.24 -1.55 -1.77
C LEU A 125 20.15 -0.50 -2.43
N ILE A 126 19.89 -0.17 -3.70
CA ILE A 126 20.62 0.88 -4.43
C ILE A 126 20.39 2.23 -3.75
N GLY A 127 19.13 2.65 -3.59
CA GLY A 127 18.81 3.97 -3.01
C GLY A 127 19.25 4.12 -1.56
N ALA A 128 19.22 3.04 -0.76
CA ALA A 128 19.68 3.06 0.63
C ALA A 128 21.16 3.48 0.77
N PHE A 129 22.00 3.25 -0.24
CA PHE A 129 23.40 3.71 -0.25
C PHE A 129 23.56 5.21 -0.42
N GLY A 130 22.55 5.91 -0.96
CA GLY A 130 22.62 7.34 -1.25
C GLY A 130 21.59 8.21 -0.50
N ASP A 131 20.51 7.63 0.02
CA ASP A 131 19.39 8.39 0.56
C ASP A 131 19.80 9.30 1.72
N LEU A 132 19.58 10.61 1.57
CA LEU A 132 19.98 11.66 2.52
C LEU A 132 21.49 11.69 2.84
N LEU A 133 22.33 11.15 1.95
CA LEU A 133 23.79 11.21 2.08
C LEU A 133 24.37 12.11 0.99
N ASN A 134 25.57 12.61 1.25
CA ASN A 134 26.33 13.41 0.31
C ASN A 134 27.79 12.93 0.31
N TRP A 135 28.43 12.89 -0.86
CA TRP A 135 29.79 12.39 -0.99
C TRP A 135 30.48 12.92 -2.24
N CYS A 136 31.79 13.07 -2.15
CA CYS A 136 32.64 13.34 -3.28
C CYS A 136 34.08 12.91 -2.96
N GLY A 137 34.85 12.64 -4.01
CA GLY A 137 36.26 12.30 -3.88
C GLY A 137 37.14 13.55 -3.85
N GLN A 138 38.44 13.32 -3.93
CA GLN A 138 39.42 14.35 -4.24
C GLN A 138 40.42 13.78 -5.26
N ALA A 139 40.81 14.61 -6.23
CA ALA A 139 41.84 14.20 -7.19
C ALA A 139 43.16 13.95 -6.46
N ASN A 140 43.76 12.78 -6.66
CA ASN A 140 45.02 12.37 -6.06
C ASN A 140 45.04 12.33 -4.51
N ASN A 141 43.89 12.20 -3.86
CA ASN A 141 43.81 11.98 -2.40
C ASN A 141 42.83 10.85 -2.08
N THR A 142 43.22 10.02 -1.11
CA THR A 142 42.43 8.89 -0.59
C THR A 142 41.43 9.32 0.48
N GLU A 143 41.45 10.57 0.91
CA GLU A 143 40.49 11.16 1.85
C GLU A 143 39.30 11.79 1.11
N VAL A 144 38.17 11.92 1.81
CA VAL A 144 36.94 12.55 1.31
C VAL A 144 36.96 14.05 1.60
N ASP A 145 36.32 14.86 0.74
CA ASP A 145 36.35 16.33 0.85
C ASP A 145 35.35 16.88 1.89
N ASP A 146 35.73 17.97 2.55
CA ASP A 146 34.93 18.74 3.52
C ASP A 146 33.88 19.64 2.83
N SER A 147 33.93 19.73 1.50
CA SER A 147 32.94 20.38 0.62
C SER A 147 32.79 19.60 -0.69
N CYS A 148 31.58 19.47 -1.24
CA CYS A 148 31.35 18.77 -2.51
C CYS A 148 30.71 19.69 -3.56
N PRO A 149 30.99 19.47 -4.86
CA PRO A 149 30.41 20.27 -5.92
C PRO A 149 28.89 20.10 -5.98
N THR A 150 28.19 21.22 -6.13
CA THR A 150 26.76 21.23 -6.47
C THR A 150 26.52 20.94 -7.95
N THR A 151 25.30 20.55 -8.32
CA THR A 151 24.92 20.35 -9.73
C THR A 151 25.03 21.65 -10.55
N GLU A 152 24.89 22.82 -9.93
CA GLU A 152 25.14 24.13 -10.58
C GLU A 152 26.63 24.37 -10.88
N GLU A 153 27.53 23.88 -10.02
CA GLU A 153 28.99 24.01 -10.21
C GLU A 153 29.50 23.00 -11.24
N CYS A 154 29.04 21.75 -11.17
CA CYS A 154 29.27 20.76 -12.20
C CYS A 154 28.21 19.66 -12.22
N GLU A 155 27.71 19.39 -13.42
CA GLU A 155 26.68 18.39 -13.67
C GLU A 155 27.18 16.95 -13.45
N ASN A 156 28.45 16.70 -13.77
CA ASN A 156 29.09 15.39 -13.65
C ASN A 156 29.73 15.22 -12.27
N ASN A 157 28.96 15.45 -11.22
CA ASN A 157 29.37 15.18 -9.84
C ASN A 157 28.93 13.77 -9.38
N ALA A 158 29.50 13.31 -8.27
CA ALA A 158 29.31 11.94 -7.77
C ALA A 158 27.86 11.63 -7.39
N VAL A 159 27.20 12.54 -6.66
CA VAL A 159 25.82 12.36 -6.18
C VAL A 159 24.82 12.41 -7.34
N GLU A 160 24.96 13.41 -8.20
CA GLU A 160 24.13 13.58 -9.40
C GLU A 160 24.24 12.35 -10.33
N SER A 161 25.47 11.90 -10.60
CA SER A 161 25.73 10.73 -11.44
C SER A 161 25.17 9.43 -10.86
N PHE A 162 25.28 9.26 -9.54
CA PHE A 162 24.71 8.12 -8.84
C PHE A 162 23.18 8.08 -8.98
N TRP A 163 22.50 9.19 -8.69
CA TRP A 163 21.04 9.23 -8.77
C TRP A 163 20.54 9.08 -10.21
N ARG A 164 21.29 9.56 -11.21
CA ARG A 164 20.97 9.32 -12.63
C ARG A 164 20.94 7.83 -12.97
N ILE A 165 22.01 7.09 -12.67
CA ILE A 165 22.03 5.65 -12.99
C ILE A 165 21.05 4.85 -12.12
N ALA A 166 20.87 5.23 -10.85
CA ALA A 166 19.92 4.59 -9.95
C ALA A 166 18.47 4.75 -10.45
N SER A 167 18.10 5.97 -10.85
CA SER A 167 16.77 6.31 -11.40
C SER A 167 16.49 5.55 -12.71
N ILE A 168 17.46 5.52 -13.63
CA ILE A 168 17.37 4.74 -14.88
C ILE A 168 17.15 3.26 -14.57
N ASN A 169 17.92 2.69 -13.63
CA ASN A 169 17.82 1.28 -13.28
C ASN A 169 16.48 0.96 -12.61
N TYR A 170 16.02 1.82 -11.69
CA TYR A 170 14.74 1.70 -11.00
C TYR A 170 13.55 1.73 -11.98
N ALA A 171 13.55 2.65 -12.93
CA ALA A 171 12.53 2.73 -13.98
C ALA A 171 12.49 1.47 -14.87
N LYS A 172 13.67 0.95 -15.25
CA LYS A 172 13.78 -0.29 -16.06
C LYS A 172 13.26 -1.53 -15.34
N GLN A 173 13.38 -1.58 -14.01
CA GLN A 173 12.98 -2.74 -13.21
C GLN A 173 11.53 -2.69 -12.75
N SER A 174 10.91 -1.53 -12.76
CA SER A 174 9.52 -1.31 -12.34
C SER A 174 8.51 -2.00 -13.27
N SER A 175 7.40 -2.50 -12.70
CA SER A 175 6.36 -3.22 -13.46
C SER A 175 5.00 -3.24 -12.73
N GLY A 176 3.95 -3.54 -13.48
CA GLY A 176 2.56 -3.49 -13.01
C GLY A 176 2.02 -2.06 -13.02
N ILE A 177 1.29 -1.68 -11.98
CA ILE A 177 0.81 -0.32 -11.74
C ILE A 177 1.98 0.52 -11.19
N ILE A 178 2.31 1.60 -11.89
CA ILE A 178 3.31 2.56 -11.46
C ILE A 178 2.61 3.67 -10.69
N HIS A 179 3.08 3.99 -9.49
CA HIS A 179 2.53 5.08 -8.68
C HIS A 179 3.49 6.27 -8.70
N VAL A 180 2.95 7.48 -8.76
CA VAL A 180 3.73 8.73 -8.78
C VAL A 180 3.14 9.71 -7.77
N MET A 181 3.91 10.13 -6.76
CA MET A 181 3.47 11.10 -5.76
C MET A 181 4.10 12.48 -6.03
N LEU A 182 3.27 13.45 -6.42
CA LEU A 182 3.68 14.82 -6.73
C LEU A 182 3.15 15.78 -5.66
N ASN A 183 3.86 16.88 -5.44
CA ASN A 183 3.44 17.92 -4.50
C ASN A 183 2.68 19.04 -5.23
N GLY A 184 1.37 19.12 -5.03
CA GLY A 184 0.50 20.15 -5.62
C GLY A 184 0.72 21.56 -5.06
N SER A 185 1.34 21.66 -3.89
CA SER A 185 1.74 22.90 -3.23
C SER A 185 3.16 23.36 -3.57
N ALA A 186 3.91 22.60 -4.38
CA ALA A 186 5.29 22.94 -4.73
C ALA A 186 5.40 24.22 -5.57
N ALA A 187 6.30 25.12 -5.14
CA ALA A 187 6.64 26.30 -5.90
C ALA A 187 7.28 25.92 -7.25
N GLY A 188 6.70 26.38 -8.35
CA GLY A 188 7.14 26.01 -9.72
C GLY A 188 6.31 24.90 -10.36
N GLY A 189 5.32 24.34 -9.65
CA GLY A 189 4.41 23.30 -10.14
C GLY A 189 4.80 21.90 -9.63
N ALA A 190 3.83 20.99 -9.67
CA ALA A 190 3.98 19.64 -9.12
C ALA A 190 4.90 18.73 -9.96
N TYR A 191 5.01 18.99 -11.26
CA TYR A 191 5.82 18.26 -12.22
C TYR A 191 6.88 19.17 -12.86
N PRO A 192 8.14 19.07 -12.40
CA PRO A 192 9.27 19.71 -13.06
C PRO A 192 9.50 19.09 -14.45
N VAL A 193 9.40 19.89 -15.52
CA VAL A 193 9.69 19.43 -16.90
C VAL A 193 11.16 19.07 -17.12
N LYS A 194 12.04 19.47 -16.18
CA LYS A 194 13.43 19.07 -16.06
C LYS A 194 13.63 18.54 -14.65
N GLY A 195 14.11 17.32 -14.51
CA GLY A 195 14.19 16.62 -13.23
C GLY A 195 14.41 15.13 -13.41
N PHE A 196 14.66 14.42 -12.30
CA PHE A 196 14.93 12.98 -12.36
C PHE A 196 13.78 12.21 -12.97
N PHE A 197 12.54 12.50 -12.54
CA PHE A 197 11.38 11.82 -13.05
C PHE A 197 11.17 12.09 -14.55
N ALA A 198 11.35 13.34 -14.97
CA ALA A 198 11.17 13.76 -16.35
C ALA A 198 12.24 13.25 -17.32
N ASP A 199 13.51 13.28 -16.93
CA ASP A 199 14.65 13.10 -17.84
C ASP A 199 15.26 11.70 -17.77
N PHE A 200 15.14 11.02 -16.63
CA PHE A 200 15.83 9.75 -16.39
C PHE A 200 14.88 8.58 -16.08
N GLU A 201 13.70 8.84 -15.52
CA GLU A 201 12.77 7.76 -15.14
C GLU A 201 11.73 7.51 -16.24
N ILE A 202 10.91 8.50 -16.61
CA ILE A 202 9.88 8.37 -17.66
C ILE A 202 10.45 7.75 -18.95
N PRO A 203 11.59 8.22 -19.50
CA PRO A 203 12.13 7.65 -20.74
C PRO A 203 12.59 6.19 -20.65
N ASN A 204 12.78 5.67 -19.43
CA ASN A 204 13.31 4.33 -19.17
C ASN A 204 12.26 3.33 -18.67
N LEU A 205 11.00 3.76 -18.52
CA LEU A 205 9.87 2.90 -18.20
C LEU A 205 9.64 1.85 -19.29
N GLN A 206 9.51 0.57 -18.89
CA GLN A 206 9.30 -0.55 -19.81
C GLN A 206 7.81 -0.72 -20.13
N LYS A 207 7.36 -0.16 -21.26
CA LYS A 207 5.93 -0.09 -21.62
C LYS A 207 5.23 -1.44 -21.58
N GLU A 208 5.90 -2.50 -22.03
CA GLU A 208 5.36 -3.85 -22.10
C GLU A 208 5.12 -4.47 -20.72
N ARG A 209 5.72 -3.91 -19.67
CA ARG A 209 5.62 -4.39 -18.28
C ARG A 209 4.73 -3.52 -17.40
N ILE A 210 4.17 -2.43 -17.94
CA ILE A 210 3.37 -1.45 -17.20
C ILE A 210 1.92 -1.58 -17.61
N SER A 211 1.03 -1.79 -16.64
CA SER A 211 -0.41 -1.89 -16.88
C SER A 211 -1.10 -0.54 -16.83
N GLN A 212 -0.66 0.35 -15.93
CA GLN A 212 -1.25 1.67 -15.70
C GLN A 212 -0.25 2.56 -14.93
N ILE A 213 -0.37 3.89 -15.06
CA ILE A 213 0.33 4.87 -14.24
C ILE A 213 -0.69 5.68 -13.42
N GLU A 214 -0.64 5.56 -12.10
CA GLU A 214 -1.49 6.28 -11.17
C GLU A 214 -0.73 7.44 -10.52
N ILE A 215 -1.22 8.67 -10.74
CA ILE A 215 -0.62 9.91 -10.26
C ILE A 215 -1.41 10.39 -9.04
N TRP A 216 -0.71 10.65 -7.94
CA TRP A 216 -1.25 11.26 -6.72
C TRP A 216 -0.68 12.66 -6.57
N VAL A 217 -1.53 13.68 -6.70
CA VAL A 217 -1.14 15.06 -6.43
C VAL A 217 -1.55 15.38 -5.00
N MET A 218 -0.57 15.55 -4.12
CA MET A 218 -0.77 15.77 -2.70
C MET A 218 -0.53 17.24 -2.36
N ASP A 219 -1.53 17.90 -1.79
CA ASP A 219 -1.40 19.27 -1.28
C ASP A 219 -0.98 19.27 0.19
N ASP A 220 -0.19 20.27 0.58
CA ASP A 220 0.14 20.51 1.97
C ASP A 220 -1.11 20.95 2.75
N ILE A 221 -1.28 20.47 3.98
CA ILE A 221 -2.42 20.87 4.82
C ILE A 221 -2.31 22.36 5.16
N GLY A 222 -3.27 23.15 4.66
CA GLY A 222 -3.27 24.61 4.79
C GLY A 222 -2.32 25.31 3.82
N GLY A 223 -1.64 24.57 2.94
CA GLY A 223 -0.82 25.08 1.86
C GLY A 223 -1.64 25.55 0.65
N PRO A 224 -1.00 26.23 -0.31
CA PRO A 224 -1.66 26.63 -1.56
C PRO A 224 -1.85 25.43 -2.49
N ASP A 225 -3.00 25.35 -3.15
CA ASP A 225 -3.22 24.48 -4.33
C ASP A 225 -2.70 25.22 -5.57
N LEU A 226 -1.44 24.98 -5.91
CA LEU A 226 -0.82 25.56 -7.10
C LEU A 226 -1.11 24.70 -8.33
N ASP A 227 -1.00 23.38 -8.18
CA ASP A 227 -1.21 22.38 -9.23
C ASP A 227 -2.08 21.23 -8.73
N SER A 228 -2.93 20.71 -9.61
CA SER A 228 -3.84 19.58 -9.34
C SER A 228 -4.07 18.80 -10.64
N CYS A 229 -4.73 17.65 -10.57
CA CYS A 229 -5.03 16.82 -11.75
C CYS A 229 -5.68 17.62 -12.89
N GLY A 230 -5.17 17.46 -14.10
CA GLY A 230 -5.61 18.21 -15.28
C GLY A 230 -5.26 19.71 -15.32
N LYS A 231 -4.51 20.23 -14.33
CA LYS A 231 -4.11 21.64 -14.20
C LYS A 231 -2.59 21.79 -14.21
N GLY A 232 -2.12 22.98 -14.59
CA GLY A 232 -0.71 23.38 -14.46
C GLY A 232 0.28 22.42 -15.09
N SER A 233 1.34 22.08 -14.36
CA SER A 233 2.37 21.16 -14.84
C SER A 233 1.91 19.69 -14.84
N VAL A 234 0.94 19.31 -14.00
CA VAL A 234 0.35 17.96 -14.00
C VAL A 234 -0.33 17.67 -15.33
N LYS A 235 -1.02 18.65 -15.93
CA LYS A 235 -1.57 18.53 -17.28
C LYS A 235 -0.51 18.21 -18.34
N ILE A 236 0.68 18.77 -18.20
CA ILE A 236 1.82 18.53 -19.12
C ILE A 236 2.29 17.08 -18.96
N LEU A 237 2.43 16.61 -17.72
CA LEU A 237 2.78 15.22 -17.43
C LEU A 237 1.75 14.24 -18.01
N GLU A 238 0.46 14.48 -17.75
CA GLU A 238 -0.61 13.63 -18.26
C GLU A 238 -0.59 13.53 -19.78
N ALA A 239 -0.41 14.67 -20.47
CA ALA A 239 -0.32 14.69 -21.93
C ALA A 239 0.89 13.90 -22.44
N ARG A 240 2.06 14.07 -21.81
CA ARG A 240 3.29 13.36 -22.17
C ARG A 240 3.13 11.84 -22.00
N LEU A 241 2.58 11.38 -20.88
CA LEU A 241 2.37 9.95 -20.63
C LEU A 241 1.33 9.33 -21.57
N LYS A 242 0.24 10.07 -21.88
CA LYS A 242 -0.76 9.65 -22.88
C LYS A 242 -0.17 9.57 -24.28
N GLU A 243 0.69 10.50 -24.69
CA GLU A 243 1.38 10.48 -25.98
C GLU A 243 2.33 9.28 -26.11
N MET A 244 2.99 8.89 -25.00
CA MET A 244 3.78 7.65 -24.92
C MET A 244 2.90 6.37 -24.92
N GLY A 245 1.57 6.53 -24.82
CA GLY A 245 0.57 5.48 -24.89
C GLY A 245 0.45 4.65 -23.61
N TYR A 246 0.64 5.28 -22.45
CA TYR A 246 0.29 4.71 -21.15
C TYR A 246 -1.19 4.96 -20.82
N ASP A 247 -1.84 3.98 -20.18
CA ASP A 247 -3.08 4.22 -19.46
C ASP A 247 -2.76 4.96 -18.15
N ILE A 248 -3.46 6.06 -17.87
CA ILE A 248 -3.17 6.90 -16.71
C ILE A 248 -4.42 7.26 -15.92
N THR A 249 -4.26 7.31 -14.60
CA THR A 249 -5.23 7.85 -13.64
C THR A 249 -4.56 8.95 -12.82
N CYS A 250 -5.30 9.98 -12.47
CA CYS A 250 -4.82 11.07 -11.61
C CYS A 250 -5.81 11.29 -10.48
N ILE A 251 -5.30 11.39 -9.25
CA ILE A 251 -6.09 11.53 -8.02
C ILE A 251 -5.49 12.68 -7.20
N ASP A 252 -6.27 13.74 -7.01
CA ASP A 252 -5.93 14.79 -6.05
C ASP A 252 -6.19 14.30 -4.63
N ASN A 253 -5.24 14.61 -3.73
CA ASN A 253 -5.31 14.33 -2.30
C ASN A 253 -5.72 12.89 -1.99
N TYR A 254 -4.95 11.94 -2.54
CA TYR A 254 -5.19 10.51 -2.37
C TYR A 254 -5.39 10.14 -0.90
N LYS A 255 -6.59 9.65 -0.57
CA LYS A 255 -7.11 9.60 0.82
C LYS A 255 -6.16 8.94 1.81
N SER A 256 -5.53 7.82 1.45
CA SER A 256 -4.63 7.09 2.33
C SER A 256 -3.39 7.91 2.72
N VAL A 257 -2.88 8.75 1.81
CA VAL A 257 -1.75 9.65 2.06
C VAL A 257 -2.25 10.91 2.77
N LEU A 258 -3.43 11.42 2.40
CA LEU A 258 -4.07 12.53 3.12
C LEU A 258 -4.27 12.22 4.60
N PHE A 259 -4.72 11.01 4.95
CA PHE A 259 -4.83 10.59 6.35
C PHE A 259 -3.49 10.62 7.10
N LEU A 260 -2.38 10.31 6.42
CA LEU A 260 -1.04 10.40 7.00
C LEU A 260 -0.67 11.87 7.28
N LEU A 261 -0.92 12.77 6.32
CA LEU A 261 -0.70 14.21 6.50
C LEU A 261 -1.57 14.80 7.62
N CYS A 262 -2.79 14.29 7.77
CA CYS A 262 -3.72 14.74 8.81
C CYS A 262 -3.33 14.32 10.24
N LEU A 263 -2.37 13.42 10.43
CA LEU A 263 -1.92 13.05 11.78
C LEU A 263 -1.31 14.24 12.54
N ASP A 264 -0.65 15.15 11.82
CA ASP A 264 -0.05 16.36 12.40
C ASP A 264 -1.04 17.54 12.47
N HIS A 265 -2.20 17.40 11.81
CA HIS A 265 -3.23 18.45 11.69
C HIS A 265 -4.67 17.89 11.84
N PRO A 266 -4.98 17.15 12.92
CA PRO A 266 -6.23 16.38 13.01
C PRO A 266 -7.50 17.24 12.98
N ASP A 267 -7.41 18.48 13.47
CA ASP A 267 -8.53 19.42 13.55
C ASP A 267 -8.65 20.35 12.32
N HIS A 268 -7.79 20.18 11.31
CA HIS A 268 -7.84 21.03 10.12
C HIS A 268 -9.06 20.71 9.26
N PRO A 269 -9.79 21.72 8.70
CA PRO A 269 -11.01 21.48 7.93
C PRO A 269 -10.85 20.58 6.69
N SER A 270 -9.66 20.55 6.11
CA SER A 270 -9.33 19.67 4.97
C SER A 270 -9.14 18.20 5.36
N CYS A 271 -9.04 17.90 6.66
CA CYS A 271 -8.83 16.54 7.14
C CYS A 271 -10.17 15.82 7.33
N PRO A 272 -10.30 14.57 6.84
CA PRO A 272 -11.54 13.82 6.98
C PRO A 272 -11.83 13.59 8.47
N VAL A 273 -12.98 14.06 8.95
CA VAL A 273 -13.46 13.71 10.28
C VAL A 273 -13.75 12.22 10.29
N VAL A 274 -13.02 11.45 11.10
CA VAL A 274 -13.40 10.07 11.43
C VAL A 274 -14.82 10.14 11.96
N SER A 275 -15.80 9.54 11.26
CA SER A 275 -17.19 9.65 11.68
C SER A 275 -17.29 9.16 13.12
N ASN A 276 -17.61 10.06 14.05
CA ASN A 276 -17.82 9.70 15.44
C ASN A 276 -19.16 8.95 15.49
N LYS A 277 -19.10 7.61 15.34
CA LYS A 277 -20.27 6.75 15.44
C LYS A 277 -20.62 6.64 16.92
N ASP A 278 -21.81 7.10 17.28
CA ASP A 278 -22.31 6.99 18.64
C ASP A 278 -22.69 5.53 18.93
N CYS A 279 -21.83 4.82 19.66
CA CYS A 279 -22.05 3.41 20.02
C CYS A 279 -23.33 3.20 20.84
N LEU A 280 -23.74 4.17 21.68
CA LEU A 280 -24.98 4.08 22.44
C LEU A 280 -26.17 4.18 21.49
N LYS A 281 -26.11 5.11 20.53
CA LYS A 281 -27.17 5.24 19.51
C LYS A 281 -27.30 4.00 18.63
N ILE A 282 -26.18 3.37 18.27
CA ILE A 282 -26.17 2.11 17.52
C ILE A 282 -26.85 0.99 18.34
N TRP A 283 -26.50 0.87 19.61
CA TRP A 283 -27.10 -0.12 20.50
C TRP A 283 -28.62 0.09 20.68
N GLU A 284 -29.06 1.32 20.94
CA GLU A 284 -30.49 1.67 21.02
C GLU A 284 -31.23 1.29 19.74
N THR A 285 -30.67 1.64 18.58
CA THR A 285 -31.29 1.36 17.29
C THR A 285 -31.36 -0.14 16.99
N LEU A 286 -30.36 -0.91 17.44
CA LEU A 286 -30.38 -2.37 17.39
C LEU A 286 -31.47 -2.95 18.29
N GLN A 287 -31.60 -2.45 19.53
CA GLN A 287 -32.65 -2.89 20.46
C GLN A 287 -34.05 -2.67 19.89
N ASP A 288 -34.33 -1.49 19.34
CA ASP A 288 -35.62 -1.13 18.73
C ASP A 288 -36.02 -2.07 17.57
N ALA A 289 -35.03 -2.68 16.90
CA ALA A 289 -35.28 -3.58 15.78
C ALA A 289 -35.94 -4.89 16.21
N PHE A 290 -35.67 -5.40 17.42
CA PHE A 290 -36.14 -6.72 17.84
C PHE A 290 -36.84 -6.77 19.20
N MET A 291 -36.58 -5.83 20.12
CA MET A 291 -37.18 -5.85 21.46
C MET A 291 -38.70 -5.71 21.39
N TYR A 292 -39.41 -6.43 22.26
CA TYR A 292 -40.88 -6.43 22.33
C TYR A 292 -41.58 -6.95 21.07
N LYS A 293 -40.85 -7.60 20.14
CA LYS A 293 -41.41 -8.18 18.92
C LYS A 293 -41.48 -9.69 18.99
N ASN A 294 -42.40 -10.26 18.22
CA ASN A 294 -42.44 -11.71 18.00
C ASN A 294 -41.18 -12.12 17.22
N PRO A 295 -40.37 -13.06 17.74
CA PRO A 295 -39.09 -13.41 17.15
C PRO A 295 -39.20 -14.17 15.83
N CYS A 296 -40.40 -14.47 15.33
CA CYS A 296 -40.65 -15.02 14.00
C CYS A 296 -41.38 -14.04 13.06
N ASN A 297 -41.54 -12.77 13.44
CA ASN A 297 -42.18 -11.74 12.62
C ASN A 297 -41.31 -10.50 12.48
N ILE A 298 -40.00 -10.70 12.23
CA ILE A 298 -39.06 -9.62 11.95
C ILE A 298 -38.97 -9.38 10.44
N THR A 299 -38.87 -8.11 10.07
CA THR A 299 -38.82 -7.63 8.69
C THR A 299 -37.55 -6.81 8.44
N THR A 300 -37.25 -6.55 7.17
CA THR A 300 -36.10 -5.70 6.81
C THR A 300 -36.26 -4.26 7.29
N ASP A 301 -37.50 -3.77 7.34
CA ASP A 301 -37.80 -2.39 7.76
C ASP A 301 -37.42 -2.16 9.22
N ASP A 302 -37.47 -3.22 10.05
CA ASP A 302 -37.09 -3.14 11.46
C ASP A 302 -35.61 -2.82 11.66
N TYR A 303 -34.73 -3.30 10.78
CA TYR A 303 -33.28 -3.08 10.86
C TYR A 303 -32.78 -1.95 9.95
N GLN A 304 -33.59 -1.44 9.01
CA GLN A 304 -33.17 -0.40 8.08
C GLN A 304 -32.57 0.84 8.77
N PRO A 305 -33.13 1.36 9.90
CA PRO A 305 -32.52 2.48 10.62
C PRO A 305 -31.09 2.18 11.12
N LEU A 306 -30.85 0.96 11.60
CA LEU A 306 -29.52 0.52 12.05
C LEU A 306 -28.56 0.43 10.87
N MET A 307 -29.03 -0.12 9.75
CA MET A 307 -28.26 -0.25 8.51
C MET A 307 -27.80 1.13 8.00
N ASP A 308 -28.67 2.13 8.00
CA ASP A 308 -28.31 3.48 7.57
C ASP A 308 -27.38 4.19 8.57
N LEU A 309 -27.56 3.97 9.88
CA LEU A 309 -26.72 4.55 10.92
C LEU A 309 -25.28 3.98 10.91
N ALA A 310 -25.15 2.68 10.76
CA ALA A 310 -23.88 1.97 10.85
C ALA A 310 -23.19 1.76 9.49
N ARG A 311 -23.81 2.17 8.38
CA ARG A 311 -23.20 2.13 7.04
C ARG A 311 -21.84 2.82 7.05
N HIS A 312 -20.87 2.16 6.41
CA HIS A 312 -19.55 2.69 6.12
C HIS A 312 -19.04 2.10 4.80
N PRO A 313 -18.17 2.81 4.07
CA PRO A 313 -17.59 2.29 2.84
C PRO A 313 -16.71 1.08 3.14
N VAL A 314 -16.64 0.17 2.17
CA VAL A 314 -15.69 -0.95 2.16
C VAL A 314 -14.53 -0.61 1.21
N PRO A 315 -13.26 -0.72 1.63
CA PRO A 315 -12.13 -0.49 0.74
C PRO A 315 -12.13 -1.43 -0.48
N CYS A 316 -11.92 -0.89 -1.68
CA CYS A 316 -11.84 -1.71 -2.89
C CYS A 316 -10.67 -2.70 -2.83
N ASN A 317 -10.81 -3.80 -3.56
CA ASN A 317 -9.84 -4.90 -3.65
C ASN A 317 -9.61 -5.68 -2.34
N LYS A 318 -10.45 -5.48 -1.31
CA LYS A 318 -10.29 -6.11 0.02
C LYS A 318 -11.41 -7.07 0.41
N SER A 319 -12.57 -7.03 -0.23
CA SER A 319 -13.74 -7.80 0.18
C SER A 319 -13.54 -9.30 -0.01
N LEU A 320 -13.60 -10.07 1.09
CA LEU A 320 -13.50 -11.53 1.10
C LEU A 320 -14.80 -12.15 1.60
N PHE A 321 -15.60 -12.66 0.65
CA PHE A 321 -16.80 -13.43 0.93
C PHE A 321 -16.45 -14.88 1.24
N TRP A 322 -17.32 -15.59 1.96
CA TRP A 322 -17.02 -16.95 2.35
C TRP A 322 -18.27 -17.82 2.50
N SER A 323 -18.11 -19.13 2.27
CA SER A 323 -19.16 -20.10 2.55
C SER A 323 -18.58 -21.40 3.06
N LYS A 324 -19.01 -21.80 4.27
CA LYS A 324 -18.53 -23.00 4.96
C LYS A 324 -17.01 -23.04 5.21
N THR A 325 -16.39 -21.87 5.26
CA THR A 325 -14.96 -21.63 5.50
C THR A 325 -14.72 -20.65 6.66
N ASN A 326 -15.72 -20.46 7.54
CA ASN A 326 -15.73 -19.49 8.66
C ASN A 326 -14.40 -19.45 9.42
N GLU A 327 -13.96 -20.60 9.95
CA GLU A 327 -12.77 -20.64 10.78
C GLU A 327 -11.49 -20.28 10.01
N LEU A 328 -11.37 -20.75 8.77
CA LEU A 328 -10.21 -20.51 7.93
C LEU A 328 -10.11 -19.04 7.49
N VAL A 329 -11.22 -18.47 7.03
CA VAL A 329 -11.25 -17.10 6.51
C VAL A 329 -10.92 -16.08 7.61
N HIS A 330 -11.50 -16.21 8.80
CA HIS A 330 -11.25 -15.28 9.91
C HIS A 330 -9.86 -15.44 10.52
N ARG A 331 -9.25 -16.61 10.42
CA ARG A 331 -7.84 -16.78 10.79
C ARG A 331 -6.92 -16.15 9.76
N TYR A 332 -7.25 -16.29 8.48
CA TYR A 332 -6.47 -15.74 7.38
C TYR A 332 -6.49 -14.21 7.37
N THR A 333 -7.65 -13.57 7.54
CA THR A 333 -7.78 -12.08 7.53
C THR A 333 -7.10 -11.42 8.73
N LYS A 334 -6.94 -12.13 9.84
CA LYS A 334 -6.13 -11.68 10.98
C LYS A 334 -4.63 -11.62 10.67
N VAL A 335 -4.14 -12.45 9.76
CA VAL A 335 -2.73 -12.51 9.35
C VAL A 335 -2.48 -11.64 8.12
N ASP A 336 -3.41 -11.65 7.17
CA ASP A 336 -3.35 -10.88 5.94
C ASP A 336 -4.36 -9.73 5.98
N HIS A 337 -3.88 -8.56 6.43
CA HIS A 337 -4.66 -7.32 6.54
C HIS A 337 -5.05 -6.70 5.18
N ASN A 338 -4.76 -7.37 4.06
CA ASN A 338 -5.26 -6.96 2.75
C ASN A 338 -6.72 -7.37 2.53
N PHE A 339 -7.24 -8.32 3.29
CA PHE A 339 -8.62 -8.80 3.14
C PHE A 339 -9.45 -8.49 4.38
N LEU A 340 -10.75 -8.35 4.18
CA LEU A 340 -11.73 -8.20 5.26
C LEU A 340 -13.01 -8.95 4.91
N THR A 341 -13.60 -9.63 5.88
CA THR A 341 -14.94 -10.23 5.75
C THR A 341 -16.01 -9.26 6.24
N LEU A 342 -17.29 -9.64 6.11
CA LEU A 342 -18.38 -8.88 6.70
C LEU A 342 -18.19 -8.73 8.21
N GLU A 343 -17.72 -9.76 8.90
CA GLU A 343 -17.48 -9.77 10.34
C GLU A 343 -16.36 -8.83 10.79
N ASP A 344 -15.48 -8.40 9.88
CA ASP A 344 -14.46 -7.37 10.13
C ASP A 344 -15.02 -5.93 10.00
N THR A 345 -16.28 -5.77 9.56
CA THR A 345 -17.00 -4.48 9.48
C THR A 345 -17.70 -4.14 10.80
N LEU A 346 -18.12 -2.88 10.99
CA LEU A 346 -18.83 -2.49 12.23
C LEU A 346 -20.10 -3.34 12.47
N LEU A 347 -20.92 -3.52 11.44
CA LEU A 347 -22.16 -4.29 11.52
C LEU A 347 -21.89 -5.77 11.74
N GLY A 348 -20.90 -6.34 11.07
CA GLY A 348 -20.55 -7.74 11.30
C GLY A 348 -19.95 -7.97 12.68
N TYR A 349 -19.01 -7.12 13.10
CA TYR A 349 -18.27 -7.27 14.36
C TYR A 349 -19.17 -7.26 15.59
N ILE A 350 -20.14 -6.33 15.66
CA ILE A 350 -21.05 -6.24 16.83
C ILE A 350 -22.04 -7.41 16.91
N ALA A 351 -22.26 -8.11 15.79
CA ALA A 351 -23.21 -9.21 15.68
C ALA A 351 -22.54 -10.58 15.59
N ASP A 352 -21.23 -10.63 15.38
CA ASP A 352 -20.49 -11.89 15.26
C ASP A 352 -20.56 -12.68 16.57
N GLN A 353 -20.79 -13.99 16.42
CA GLN A 353 -20.89 -14.96 17.52
C GLN A 353 -21.95 -14.64 18.61
N VAL A 354 -22.86 -13.70 18.38
CA VAL A 354 -23.97 -13.40 19.28
C VAL A 354 -25.31 -13.83 18.68
N SER A 355 -26.27 -14.15 19.54
CA SER A 355 -27.64 -14.52 19.20
C SER A 355 -28.60 -13.69 20.02
N TRP A 356 -29.66 -13.19 19.40
CA TRP A 356 -30.61 -12.31 20.05
C TRP A 356 -32.01 -12.44 19.45
N CYS A 357 -33.01 -12.22 20.29
CA CYS A 357 -34.39 -12.18 19.87
C CYS A 357 -35.27 -11.46 20.91
N GLY A 358 -36.42 -11.00 20.43
CA GLY A 358 -37.41 -10.30 21.24
C GLY A 358 -38.32 -11.25 21.99
N ASP A 359 -38.91 -10.72 23.06
CA ASP A 359 -40.10 -11.29 23.70
C ASP A 359 -41.20 -10.21 23.72
N PRO A 360 -42.43 -10.48 23.25
CA PRO A 360 -43.53 -9.52 23.38
C PRO A 360 -43.83 -9.08 24.83
N ALA A 361 -43.44 -9.87 25.83
CA ALA A 361 -43.57 -9.55 27.25
C ALA A 361 -42.34 -8.82 27.81
N SER A 362 -42.52 -8.12 28.93
CA SER A 362 -41.42 -7.51 29.69
C SER A 362 -40.42 -8.58 30.16
N PRO A 363 -39.10 -8.40 29.98
CA PRO A 363 -38.38 -7.15 29.70
C PRO A 363 -38.13 -6.83 28.21
N GLY A 364 -38.72 -7.57 27.27
CA GLY A 364 -38.62 -7.31 25.83
C GLY A 364 -37.52 -8.09 25.09
N ILE A 365 -36.56 -8.66 25.82
CA ILE A 365 -35.49 -9.54 25.31
C ILE A 365 -35.69 -10.94 25.88
N ASN A 366 -35.58 -11.96 25.02
CA ASN A 366 -35.58 -13.36 25.46
C ASN A 366 -34.14 -13.85 25.64
N TYR A 367 -33.75 -14.12 26.89
CA TYR A 367 -32.43 -14.67 27.23
C TYR A 367 -32.42 -16.20 27.38
N GLU A 368 -33.57 -16.85 27.32
CA GLU A 368 -33.70 -18.30 27.52
C GLU A 368 -33.54 -19.07 26.22
N SER A 369 -34.23 -18.62 25.15
CA SER A 369 -34.20 -19.29 23.85
C SER A 369 -34.58 -18.38 22.70
N CYS A 370 -33.88 -18.53 21.58
CA CYS A 370 -34.19 -17.84 20.33
C CYS A 370 -34.43 -18.83 19.19
N PRO A 371 -35.33 -18.51 18.25
CA PRO A 371 -35.68 -19.43 17.18
C PRO A 371 -34.52 -19.63 16.21
N LYS A 372 -34.34 -20.86 15.76
CA LYS A 372 -33.38 -21.19 14.71
C LYS A 372 -33.94 -20.87 13.33
N TRP A 373 -33.07 -20.72 12.34
CA TRP A 373 -33.47 -20.60 10.93
C TRP A 373 -34.44 -21.70 10.47
N THR A 374 -34.28 -22.94 10.96
CA THR A 374 -35.17 -24.06 10.63
C THR A 374 -36.58 -23.94 11.22
N GLU A 375 -36.76 -23.09 12.23
CA GLU A 375 -38.06 -22.88 12.90
C GLU A 375 -38.81 -21.71 12.26
N CYS A 376 -38.12 -20.62 11.94
CA CYS A 376 -38.67 -19.54 11.13
C CYS A 376 -37.56 -18.76 10.40
N GLU A 377 -37.77 -18.46 9.13
CA GLU A 377 -36.80 -17.71 8.31
C GLU A 377 -36.73 -16.22 8.67
N SER A 378 -37.83 -15.67 9.16
CA SER A 378 -38.03 -14.28 9.58
C SER A 378 -37.58 -14.02 11.02
N ASN A 379 -36.57 -14.76 11.51
CA ASN A 379 -35.98 -14.52 12.82
C ASN A 379 -35.01 -13.32 12.82
N PRO A 380 -34.84 -12.61 13.96
CA PRO A 380 -34.05 -11.40 14.04
C PRO A 380 -32.64 -11.56 13.50
N SER A 381 -31.91 -12.60 13.91
CA SER A 381 -30.52 -12.83 13.46
C SER A 381 -30.45 -13.07 11.96
N THR A 382 -31.39 -13.83 11.38
CA THR A 382 -31.31 -14.11 9.94
C THR A 382 -31.66 -12.91 9.09
N VAL A 383 -32.68 -12.15 9.47
CA VAL A 383 -33.02 -10.90 8.77
C VAL A 383 -31.83 -9.93 8.84
N TYR A 384 -31.22 -9.79 10.02
CA TYR A 384 -30.03 -8.97 10.22
C TYR A 384 -28.88 -9.38 9.30
N TRP A 385 -28.46 -10.65 9.32
CA TRP A 385 -27.33 -11.12 8.52
C TRP A 385 -27.60 -11.01 7.01
N LYS A 386 -28.84 -11.23 6.56
CA LYS A 386 -29.20 -10.98 5.15
C LYS A 386 -29.04 -9.51 4.77
N MET A 387 -29.45 -8.58 5.63
CA MET A 387 -29.31 -7.15 5.37
C MET A 387 -27.85 -6.68 5.43
N ALA A 388 -27.08 -7.14 6.42
CA ALA A 388 -25.67 -6.83 6.54
C ALA A 388 -24.88 -7.39 5.34
N SER A 389 -25.12 -8.64 4.93
CA SER A 389 -24.52 -9.24 3.73
C SER A 389 -24.91 -8.53 2.44
N LYS A 390 -26.18 -8.10 2.32
CA LYS A 390 -26.61 -7.27 1.20
C LYS A 390 -25.80 -5.99 1.11
N MET A 391 -25.70 -5.24 2.21
CA MET A 391 -24.94 -3.99 2.24
C MET A 391 -23.46 -4.20 1.96
N PHE A 392 -22.87 -5.26 2.52
CA PHE A 392 -21.47 -5.59 2.28
C PHE A 392 -21.20 -5.86 0.79
N ALA A 393 -22.13 -6.51 0.10
CA ALA A 393 -22.06 -6.74 -1.34
C ALA A 393 -22.24 -5.45 -2.17
N GLU A 394 -23.13 -4.55 -1.77
CA GLU A 394 -23.37 -3.26 -2.46
C GLU A 394 -22.15 -2.31 -2.39
N GLU A 395 -21.38 -2.41 -1.30
CA GLU A 395 -20.17 -1.62 -1.05
C GLU A 395 -18.89 -2.26 -1.62
N ALA A 396 -18.93 -3.52 -2.04
CA ALA A 396 -17.76 -4.20 -2.60
C ALA A 396 -17.36 -3.62 -3.98
N CYS A 397 -16.06 -3.42 -4.18
CA CYS A 397 -15.50 -2.86 -5.42
C CYS A 397 -14.10 -3.40 -5.73
N GLY A 398 -13.69 -3.30 -7.01
CA GLY A 398 -12.43 -3.83 -7.50
C GLY A 398 -12.43 -5.36 -7.59
N VAL A 399 -11.31 -5.98 -7.21
CA VAL A 399 -11.19 -7.44 -7.16
C VAL A 399 -11.82 -7.97 -5.88
N VAL A 400 -12.84 -8.82 -6.04
CA VAL A 400 -13.57 -9.44 -4.93
C VAL A 400 -13.15 -10.90 -4.79
N GLN A 401 -12.88 -11.35 -3.57
CA GLN A 401 -12.47 -12.73 -3.29
C GLN A 401 -13.63 -13.52 -2.66
N VAL A 402 -13.69 -14.82 -2.98
CA VAL A 402 -14.70 -15.73 -2.43
C VAL A 402 -14.03 -17.03 -1.99
N MET A 403 -13.99 -17.30 -0.69
CA MET A 403 -13.41 -18.53 -0.15
C MET A 403 -14.49 -19.60 0.07
N LEU A 404 -14.41 -20.71 -0.67
CA LEU A 404 -15.35 -21.82 -0.59
C LEU A 404 -14.65 -23.11 -0.10
N ASN A 405 -15.44 -24.03 0.47
CA ASN A 405 -14.93 -25.30 0.97
C ASN A 405 -15.13 -26.44 -0.03
N GLY A 406 -14.04 -26.93 -0.62
CA GLY A 406 -14.02 -28.05 -1.58
C GLY A 406 -14.03 -29.44 -0.94
N SER A 407 -14.00 -29.55 0.39
CA SER A 407 -14.00 -30.82 1.11
C SER A 407 -15.39 -31.29 1.58
N ILE A 408 -16.45 -30.57 1.22
CA ILE A 408 -17.82 -30.88 1.67
C ILE A 408 -18.55 -31.77 0.66
N ASP A 409 -19.17 -32.84 1.13
CA ASP A 409 -19.87 -33.84 0.29
C ASP A 409 -21.02 -33.26 -0.55
N ALA A 410 -21.67 -32.20 -0.07
CA ALA A 410 -22.80 -31.56 -0.74
C ALA A 410 -22.41 -30.56 -1.84
N GLY A 411 -21.11 -30.47 -2.18
CA GLY A 411 -20.56 -29.45 -3.08
C GLY A 411 -20.23 -28.13 -2.38
N ALA A 412 -19.29 -27.40 -2.96
CA ALA A 412 -18.76 -26.15 -2.42
C ALA A 412 -19.74 -24.98 -2.51
N PHE A 413 -20.58 -24.93 -3.56
CA PHE A 413 -21.57 -23.87 -3.76
C PHE A 413 -23.00 -24.35 -3.55
N ARG A 414 -23.80 -23.57 -2.81
CA ARG A 414 -25.24 -23.77 -2.62
C ARG A 414 -26.00 -22.48 -2.93
N SER A 415 -26.99 -22.53 -3.81
CA SER A 415 -27.81 -21.37 -4.16
C SER A 415 -28.67 -20.84 -3.00
N SER A 416 -28.87 -21.62 -1.94
CA SER A 416 -29.62 -21.22 -0.74
C SER A 416 -28.74 -20.64 0.39
N SER A 417 -27.42 -20.54 0.21
CA SER A 417 -26.55 -19.88 1.19
C SER A 417 -26.72 -18.36 1.13
N ILE A 418 -26.26 -17.63 2.16
CA ILE A 418 -26.26 -16.15 2.13
C ILE A 418 -25.48 -15.63 0.92
N PHE A 419 -24.30 -16.17 0.67
CA PHE A 419 -23.54 -15.89 -0.56
C PHE A 419 -24.36 -16.17 -1.83
N GLY A 420 -24.95 -17.35 -1.89
CA GLY A 420 -25.69 -17.84 -3.05
C GLY A 420 -27.03 -17.16 -3.31
N SER A 421 -27.67 -16.57 -2.31
CA SER A 421 -29.04 -16.02 -2.40
C SER A 421 -29.13 -14.51 -2.17
N VAL A 422 -28.12 -13.90 -1.55
CA VAL A 422 -28.09 -12.48 -1.23
C VAL A 422 -26.89 -11.82 -1.88
N GLU A 423 -25.67 -12.20 -1.51
CA GLU A 423 -24.47 -11.41 -1.82
C GLU A 423 -24.21 -11.34 -3.32
N ILE A 424 -24.23 -12.47 -4.04
CA ILE A 424 -24.08 -12.52 -5.50
C ILE A 424 -25.08 -11.59 -6.22
N PHE A 425 -26.28 -11.45 -5.67
CA PHE A 425 -27.35 -10.68 -6.29
C PHE A 425 -27.23 -9.18 -6.08
N ASN A 426 -26.41 -8.75 -5.12
CA ASN A 426 -26.24 -7.34 -4.75
C ASN A 426 -24.83 -6.80 -5.08
N LEU A 427 -23.95 -7.61 -5.67
CA LEU A 427 -22.71 -7.12 -6.27
C LEU A 427 -23.01 -6.25 -7.50
N ASP A 428 -22.28 -5.14 -7.65
CA ASP A 428 -22.42 -4.22 -8.78
C ASP A 428 -21.36 -4.50 -9.87
N PRO A 429 -21.76 -4.92 -11.10
CA PRO A 429 -20.83 -5.20 -12.19
C PRO A 429 -20.05 -3.97 -12.68
N ASN A 430 -20.49 -2.75 -12.34
CA ASN A 430 -19.75 -1.54 -12.68
C ASN A 430 -18.65 -1.21 -11.66
N LYS A 431 -18.76 -1.73 -10.43
CA LYS A 431 -17.77 -1.51 -9.36
C LYS A 431 -16.79 -2.66 -9.22
N VAL A 432 -17.22 -3.89 -9.48
CA VAL A 432 -16.42 -5.11 -9.33
C VAL A 432 -15.73 -5.43 -10.65
N SER A 433 -14.40 -5.45 -10.64
CA SER A 433 -13.60 -5.75 -11.83
C SER A 433 -13.49 -7.25 -12.11
N THR A 434 -13.24 -8.04 -11.06
CA THR A 434 -13.05 -9.50 -11.15
C THR A 434 -13.49 -10.17 -9.85
N ILE A 435 -14.13 -11.34 -9.96
CA ILE A 435 -14.43 -12.23 -8.83
C ILE A 435 -13.44 -13.40 -8.83
N GLN A 436 -12.66 -13.53 -7.78
CA GLN A 436 -11.69 -14.61 -7.59
C GLN A 436 -12.21 -15.63 -6.59
N ILE A 437 -12.52 -16.83 -7.09
CA ILE A 437 -12.97 -17.95 -6.25
C ILE A 437 -11.75 -18.74 -5.78
N TRP A 438 -11.58 -18.83 -4.47
CA TRP A 438 -10.59 -19.68 -3.82
C TRP A 438 -11.27 -20.91 -3.27
N LEU A 439 -11.12 -22.04 -3.96
CA LEU A 439 -11.68 -23.30 -3.51
C LEU A 439 -10.66 -24.01 -2.61
N MET A 440 -10.88 -23.94 -1.31
CA MET A 440 -9.95 -24.48 -0.31
C MET A 440 -10.36 -25.88 0.12
N HIS A 441 -9.40 -26.79 0.13
CA HIS A 441 -9.54 -28.11 0.71
C HIS A 441 -8.92 -28.16 2.11
N ASN A 442 -9.52 -28.97 2.98
CA ASN A 442 -8.94 -29.25 4.30
C ASN A 442 -7.68 -30.12 4.13
N ILE A 443 -6.64 -29.84 4.91
CA ILE A 443 -5.45 -30.70 5.00
C ILE A 443 -5.86 -32.10 5.49
N GLY A 444 -5.44 -33.16 4.77
CA GLY A 444 -5.86 -34.54 5.07
C GLY A 444 -7.34 -34.84 4.84
N GLY A 445 -8.11 -33.86 4.35
CA GLY A 445 -9.52 -33.99 4.05
C GLY A 445 -9.79 -34.53 2.64
N PRO A 446 -11.01 -35.02 2.37
CA PRO A 446 -11.38 -35.45 1.04
C PRO A 446 -11.42 -34.25 0.07
N LYS A 447 -10.95 -34.46 -1.16
CA LYS A 447 -11.09 -33.50 -2.27
C LYS A 447 -12.39 -33.82 -3.01
N ARG A 448 -13.48 -33.15 -2.63
CA ARG A 448 -14.85 -33.48 -3.09
C ARG A 448 -15.32 -32.63 -4.26
N ASP A 449 -14.76 -31.45 -4.42
CA ASP A 449 -15.08 -30.52 -5.50
C ASP A 449 -13.78 -29.97 -6.12
N SER A 450 -13.90 -29.23 -7.21
CA SER A 450 -12.77 -28.56 -7.85
C SER A 450 -13.24 -27.30 -8.57
N CYS A 451 -12.32 -26.45 -9.03
CA CYS A 451 -12.66 -25.31 -9.89
C CYS A 451 -13.34 -25.71 -11.21
N THR A 452 -13.26 -26.99 -11.60
CA THR A 452 -13.93 -27.60 -12.75
C THR A 452 -15.13 -28.47 -12.36
N GLY A 453 -15.43 -28.58 -11.07
CA GLY A 453 -16.54 -29.37 -10.54
C GLY A 453 -17.90 -28.74 -10.82
N TYR A 454 -18.96 -29.54 -10.66
CA TYR A 454 -20.32 -29.15 -11.02
C TYR A 454 -20.81 -27.93 -10.22
N SER A 455 -20.55 -27.89 -8.91
CA SER A 455 -21.06 -26.80 -8.06
C SER A 455 -20.42 -25.45 -8.41
N ILE A 456 -19.11 -25.45 -8.68
CA ILE A 456 -18.37 -24.24 -9.07
C ILE A 456 -18.67 -23.82 -10.50
N THR A 457 -18.86 -24.77 -11.42
CA THR A 457 -19.31 -24.46 -12.79
C THR A 457 -20.67 -23.74 -12.75
N ARG A 458 -21.60 -24.21 -11.93
CA ARG A 458 -22.89 -23.55 -11.73
C ARG A 458 -22.74 -22.15 -11.15
N LEU A 459 -21.85 -21.94 -10.18
CA LEU A 459 -21.55 -20.61 -9.63
C LEU A 459 -20.98 -19.67 -10.70
N LYS A 460 -20.00 -20.13 -11.49
CA LYS A 460 -19.42 -19.37 -12.60
C LYS A 460 -20.48 -18.91 -13.58
N SER A 461 -21.39 -19.80 -14.00
CA SER A 461 -22.49 -19.44 -14.90
C SER A 461 -23.39 -18.33 -14.34
N ILE A 462 -23.75 -18.40 -13.04
CA ILE A 462 -24.58 -17.36 -12.40
C ILE A 462 -23.86 -15.99 -12.39
N LEU A 463 -22.55 -15.99 -12.18
CA LEU A 463 -21.74 -14.77 -12.13
C LEU A 463 -21.49 -14.20 -13.55
N GLU A 464 -21.21 -15.05 -14.52
CA GLU A 464 -20.99 -14.69 -15.92
C GLU A 464 -22.28 -14.12 -16.56
N GLU A 465 -23.46 -14.70 -16.26
CA GLU A 465 -24.76 -14.18 -16.66
C GLU A 465 -25.03 -12.75 -16.12
N ARG A 466 -24.31 -12.35 -15.07
CA ARG A 466 -24.37 -11.02 -14.46
C ARG A 466 -23.26 -10.08 -14.96
N ASN A 467 -22.53 -10.48 -15.99
CA ASN A 467 -21.41 -9.74 -16.59
C ASN A 467 -20.17 -9.60 -15.69
N PHE A 468 -19.96 -10.52 -14.74
CA PHE A 468 -18.70 -10.55 -13.99
C PHE A 468 -17.62 -11.35 -14.71
N ILE A 469 -16.39 -10.86 -14.62
CA ILE A 469 -15.20 -11.64 -14.97
C ILE A 469 -14.87 -12.53 -13.76
N VAL A 470 -14.75 -13.85 -13.97
CA VAL A 470 -14.57 -14.82 -12.89
C VAL A 470 -13.29 -15.63 -13.10
N SER A 471 -12.49 -15.76 -12.05
CA SER A 471 -11.39 -16.72 -11.98
C SER A 471 -11.59 -17.69 -10.81
N CYS A 472 -11.01 -18.88 -10.91
CA CYS A 472 -11.06 -19.85 -9.82
C CYS A 472 -9.69 -20.51 -9.66
N GLU A 473 -9.24 -20.62 -8.42
CA GLU A 473 -8.01 -21.29 -8.04
C GLU A 473 -8.28 -22.35 -6.96
N ASP A 474 -7.89 -23.59 -7.26
CA ASP A 474 -7.91 -24.69 -6.29
C ASP A 474 -6.72 -24.50 -5.33
N ASN A 475 -6.99 -24.48 -4.03
CA ASN A 475 -5.98 -24.35 -2.97
C ASN A 475 -5.06 -23.13 -3.15
N TYR A 476 -5.66 -21.94 -3.20
CA TYR A 476 -4.93 -20.67 -3.32
C TYR A 476 -3.72 -20.64 -2.39
N ARG A 477 -2.53 -20.48 -3.00
CA ARG A 477 -1.25 -20.86 -2.37
C ARG A 477 -1.00 -20.18 -1.01
N PRO A 478 -1.20 -18.87 -0.82
CA PRO A 478 -1.02 -18.23 0.49
C PRO A 478 -1.91 -18.83 1.59
N VAL A 479 -3.19 -19.10 1.29
CA VAL A 479 -4.13 -19.70 2.25
C VAL A 479 -3.77 -21.17 2.50
N TRP A 480 -3.32 -21.90 1.47
CA TRP A 480 -2.85 -23.28 1.61
C TRP A 480 -1.64 -23.37 2.54
N LEU A 481 -0.63 -22.51 2.33
CA LEU A 481 0.54 -22.42 3.20
C LEU A 481 0.17 -22.05 4.63
N PHE A 482 -0.82 -21.16 4.79
CA PHE A 482 -1.35 -20.80 6.09
C PHE A 482 -1.98 -22.00 6.82
N GLN A 483 -2.78 -22.83 6.14
CA GLN A 483 -3.31 -24.07 6.73
C GLN A 483 -2.17 -25.00 7.17
N CYS A 484 -1.13 -25.13 6.34
CA CYS A 484 0.02 -25.98 6.63
C CYS A 484 0.90 -25.48 7.80
N ALA A 485 0.80 -24.22 8.20
CA ALA A 485 1.49 -23.73 9.40
C ALA A 485 1.04 -24.45 10.68
N SER A 486 -0.21 -24.96 10.70
CA SER A 486 -0.75 -25.72 11.82
C SER A 486 -0.33 -27.20 11.79
N GLU A 487 -0.06 -27.76 10.60
CA GLU A 487 0.28 -29.17 10.38
C GLU A 487 1.44 -29.35 9.37
N PRO A 488 2.64 -28.84 9.66
CA PRO A 488 3.74 -28.79 8.68
C PRO A 488 4.27 -30.17 8.27
N GLY A 489 4.01 -31.21 9.06
CA GLY A 489 4.43 -32.59 8.79
C GLY A 489 3.47 -33.39 7.91
N HIS A 490 2.29 -32.86 7.59
CA HIS A 490 1.29 -33.56 6.78
C HIS A 490 1.76 -33.71 5.32
N GLU A 491 1.39 -34.80 4.64
CA GLU A 491 1.85 -35.06 3.26
C GLU A 491 1.39 -33.99 2.26
N ASP A 492 0.16 -33.50 2.42
CA ASP A 492 -0.41 -32.37 1.68
C ASP A 492 0.36 -31.05 1.90
N CYS A 493 1.12 -30.96 2.99
CA CYS A 493 1.89 -29.79 3.41
C CYS A 493 3.37 -29.88 3.11
N ARG A 494 3.82 -30.96 2.46
CA ARG A 494 5.19 -31.05 1.97
C ARG A 494 5.42 -29.98 0.92
N LEU A 495 6.04 -28.88 1.35
CA LEU A 495 6.75 -27.98 0.47
C LEU A 495 7.70 -28.85 -0.36
N CYS A 496 7.73 -28.65 -1.68
CA CYS A 496 8.83 -29.20 -2.48
C CYS A 496 10.13 -28.67 -1.87
N PHE A 497 10.77 -29.46 -1.01
CA PHE A 497 12.16 -29.28 -0.67
C PHE A 497 12.91 -29.55 -1.97
N CYS A 498 13.33 -28.48 -2.66
CA CYS A 498 14.43 -28.61 -3.61
C CYS A 498 15.57 -29.28 -2.85
N GLY A 499 15.92 -30.49 -3.28
CA GLY A 499 16.97 -31.28 -2.66
C GLY A 499 18.26 -30.47 -2.64
N VAL A 500 18.78 -30.22 -1.44
CA VAL A 500 20.21 -30.04 -1.25
C VAL A 500 20.73 -31.43 -0.94
N GLN A 501 21.31 -32.06 -1.96
CA GLN A 501 22.20 -33.20 -1.79
C GLN A 501 23.55 -32.82 -2.38
#